data_AF-A0A0L8GE55-F1
#
_entry.id   AF-A0A0L8GE55-F1
#
_cell.length_a   1.000
_cell.length_b   1.000
_cell.length_c   1.000
_cell.angle_alpha   90.00
_cell.angle_beta   90.00
_cell.angle_gamma   90.00
#
_symmetry.space_group_name_H-M   'P 1'
#
loop_
_entity.id
_entity.type
_entity.pdbx_description
1 polymer ?
#
loop_
_entity_poly.entity_id
_entity_poly.type
_entity_poly.pdbx_seq_one_letter_code
_entity_poly.pdbx_strand_id
1 'polypeptide(L)' 'YTCKPGEFECGDGNCIPLSKKCNGLPDCVLGSDETNCNVTCHNTQFTCKNKKCIPKSFKCDGHVDCGIDDNSDETSC' A
#
# COMPACT_ATOMS: atom_id res chain seq x y z
N TYR A 1 -24.24 -10.47 0.41
CA TYR A 1 -23.24 -10.76 -0.62
C TYR A 1 -21.89 -10.77 0.08
N THR A 2 -21.04 -11.76 -0.15
CA THR A 2 -19.74 -11.86 0.50
C THR A 2 -18.70 -11.86 -0.61
N CYS A 3 -17.73 -10.93 -0.56
CA CYS A 3 -16.70 -10.81 -1.59
C CYS A 3 -15.86 -12.09 -1.71
N LYS A 4 -15.25 -12.32 -2.88
CA LYS A 4 -14.41 -13.51 -3.09
C LYS A 4 -13.17 -13.46 -2.21
N PRO A 5 -12.59 -14.62 -1.86
CA PRO A 5 -11.26 -14.66 -1.25
C PRO A 5 -10.26 -14.00 -2.22
N GLY A 6 -9.65 -12.88 -1.78
CA GLY A 6 -8.83 -12.04 -2.65
C GLY A 6 -9.39 -10.64 -2.91
N GLU A 7 -10.63 -10.36 -2.49
CA GLU A 7 -11.29 -9.07 -2.66
C GLU A 7 -11.49 -8.37 -1.30
N PHE A 8 -11.33 -7.05 -1.30
CA PHE A 8 -11.66 -6.17 -0.20
C PHE A 8 -13.09 -5.65 -0.37
N GLU A 9 -13.88 -5.80 0.69
CA GLU A 9 -15.22 -5.23 0.76
C GLU A 9 -15.11 -3.76 1.19
N CYS A 10 -15.46 -2.85 0.28
CA CYS A 10 -15.74 -1.46 0.59
C CYS A 10 -16.88 -1.36 1.60
N GLY A 11 -16.86 -0.36 2.49
CA GLY A 11 -17.94 -0.13 3.46
C GLY A 11 -19.34 0.07 2.85
N ASP A 12 -19.41 0.34 1.54
CA ASP A 12 -20.63 0.45 0.74
C ASP A 12 -21.13 -0.88 0.14
N GLY A 13 -20.44 -2.00 0.40
CA GLY A 13 -20.77 -3.33 -0.13
C GLY A 13 -20.21 -3.61 -1.54
N ASN A 14 -19.37 -2.72 -2.08
CA ASN A 14 -18.60 -2.97 -3.30
C ASN A 14 -17.39 -3.86 -3.01
N CYS A 15 -17.07 -4.78 -3.92
CA CYS A 15 -15.88 -5.63 -3.82
C CYS A 15 -14.82 -5.14 -4.80
N ILE A 16 -13.65 -4.78 -4.30
CA ILE A 16 -12.47 -4.47 -5.12
C ILE A 16 -11.40 -5.53 -4.91
N PRO A 17 -10.46 -5.76 -5.83
CA PRO A 17 -9.33 -6.64 -5.57
C PRO A 17 -8.53 -6.15 -4.36
N LEU A 18 -8.00 -7.06 -3.52
CA LEU A 18 -7.07 -6.68 -2.44
C LEU A 18 -5.84 -5.93 -2.98
N SER A 19 -5.45 -6.18 -4.22
CA SER A 19 -4.37 -5.44 -4.91
C SER A 19 -4.71 -3.97 -5.15
N LYS A 20 -6.00 -3.61 -5.13
CA LYS A 20 -6.48 -2.24 -5.24
C LYS A 20 -6.69 -1.57 -3.89
N LYS A 21 -6.70 -2.34 -2.81
CA LYS A 21 -6.73 -1.78 -1.47
C LYS A 21 -5.40 -1.08 -1.19
N CYS A 22 -5.43 0.20 -0.85
CA CYS A 22 -4.25 1.00 -0.55
C CYS A 22 -3.28 1.16 -1.74
N ASN A 23 -3.82 1.22 -2.95
CA ASN A 23 -3.02 1.42 -4.15
C ASN A 23 -2.75 2.91 -4.44
N GLY A 24 -3.19 3.81 -3.57
CA GLY A 24 -3.10 5.26 -3.75
C GLY A 24 -4.21 5.84 -4.64
N LEU A 25 -5.16 5.00 -5.09
CA LEU A 25 -6.30 5.39 -5.88
C LEU A 25 -7.58 5.05 -5.11
N PRO A 26 -8.54 5.97 -5.02
CA PRO A 26 -9.85 5.65 -4.45
C PRO A 26 -10.63 4.80 -5.45
N ASP A 27 -10.53 3.47 -5.32
CA ASP A 27 -11.36 2.52 -6.06
C ASP A 27 -12.71 2.29 -5.37
N CYS A 28 -12.84 2.54 -4.06
CA CYS A 28 -14.15 2.63 -3.40
C CYS A 28 -14.79 4.03 -3.57
N VAL A 29 -16.13 4.09 -3.50
CA VAL A 29 -16.93 5.32 -3.64
C VAL A 29 -16.52 6.42 -2.66
N LEU A 30 -16.11 6.04 -1.45
CA LEU A 30 -15.64 6.95 -0.41
C LEU A 30 -14.12 6.87 -0.18
N GLY A 31 -13.37 6.20 -1.06
CA GLY A 31 -11.95 5.92 -0.84
C GLY A 31 -11.69 5.11 0.43
N SER A 32 -12.66 4.29 0.87
CA SER A 32 -12.57 3.43 2.06
C SER A 32 -11.42 2.42 1.98
N ASP A 33 -11.09 2.01 0.77
CA ASP A 33 -9.89 1.25 0.42
C ASP A 33 -8.59 1.98 0.75
N GLU A 34 -8.60 3.31 0.80
CA GLU A 34 -7.47 4.18 1.09
C GLU A 34 -7.50 4.78 2.51
N THR A 35 -8.63 4.76 3.23
CA THR A 35 -8.79 5.51 4.51
C THR A 35 -8.40 4.75 5.77
N ASN A 36 -8.39 3.41 5.75
CA ASN A 36 -7.94 2.59 6.88
C ASN A 36 -6.88 1.60 6.44
N CYS A 37 -5.90 2.14 5.72
CA CYS A 37 -4.75 1.38 5.36
C CYS A 37 -3.83 1.23 6.58
N ASN A 38 -4.06 0.18 7.36
CA ASN A 38 -3.07 -0.34 8.29
C ASN A 38 -1.99 -1.05 7.46
N VAL A 39 -1.23 -0.27 6.68
CA VAL A 39 -0.26 -0.76 5.70
C VAL A 39 0.90 -1.43 6.44
N THR A 40 0.72 -2.72 6.71
CA THR A 40 1.83 -3.63 6.43
C THR A 40 1.85 -3.66 4.91
N CYS A 41 2.79 -2.96 4.26
CA CYS A 41 2.93 -3.05 2.81
C CYS A 41 2.91 -4.52 2.40
N HIS A 42 2.51 -4.81 1.16
CA HIS A 42 2.42 -6.19 0.68
C HIS A 42 3.68 -6.97 1.07
N ASN A 43 3.61 -8.28 1.28
CA ASN A 43 4.76 -9.01 1.84
C ASN A 43 6.06 -8.89 0.99
N THR A 44 5.93 -8.43 -0.26
CA THR A 44 7.00 -8.11 -1.21
C THR A 44 7.37 -6.62 -1.29
N GLN A 45 6.82 -5.77 -0.43
CA GLN A 45 6.99 -4.32 -0.37
C GLN A 45 7.50 -3.90 1.01
N PHE A 46 8.25 -2.80 1.03
CA PHE A 46 8.81 -2.16 2.20
C PHE A 46 8.01 -0.90 2.52
N THR A 47 7.69 -0.72 3.80
CA THR A 47 7.00 0.48 4.30
C THR A 47 8.01 1.54 4.67
N CYS A 48 8.00 2.63 3.93
CA CYS A 48 8.73 3.87 4.21
C CYS A 48 8.21 4.52 5.50
N LYS A 49 8.98 5.42 6.13
CA LYS A 49 8.51 6.14 7.34
C LYS A 49 7.38 7.10 7.00
N ASN A 50 7.35 7.63 5.78
CA ASN A 50 6.23 8.42 5.28
C ASN A 50 4.98 7.58 4.91
N LYS A 51 4.97 6.28 5.26
CA LYS A 51 3.92 5.30 4.95
C LYS A 51 3.74 5.02 3.46
N LYS A 52 4.70 5.43 2.62
CA LYS A 52 4.79 4.99 1.23
C LYS A 52 5.19 3.52 1.18
N CYS A 53 4.65 2.78 0.21
CA CYS A 53 5.08 1.42 -0.07
C CYS A 53 5.96 1.42 -1.31
N ILE A 54 7.17 0.91 -1.17
CA ILE A 54 8.07 0.63 -2.28
C ILE A 54 8.30 -0.88 -2.39
N PRO A 55 8.71 -1.43 -3.54
CA PRO A 55 9.14 -2.82 -3.63
C PRO A 55 10.26 -3.13 -2.62
N LYS A 56 10.25 -4.31 -1.97
CA LYS A 56 11.38 -4.73 -1.11
C LYS A 56 12.70 -4.78 -1.87
N SER A 57 12.65 -4.98 -3.18
CA SER A 57 13.82 -4.95 -4.06
C SER A 57 14.47 -3.57 -4.16
N PHE A 58 13.73 -2.50 -3.84
CA PHE A 58 14.21 -1.12 -3.84
C PHE A 58 14.72 -0.69 -2.45
N LYS A 59 14.67 -1.60 -1.47
CA LYS A 59 15.32 -1.36 -0.19
C LYS A 59 16.82 -1.66 -0.36
N CYS A 60 17.66 -0.66 -0.14
CA CYS A 60 19.11 -0.73 -0.28
C CYS A 60 19.59 -1.00 -1.71
N ASP A 61 18.92 -0.43 -2.71
CA ASP A 61 19.32 -0.60 -4.10
C ASP A 61 20.25 0.50 -4.61
N GLY A 62 20.59 1.47 -3.76
CA GLY A 62 21.39 2.65 -4.08
C GLY A 62 20.57 3.86 -4.51
N HIS A 63 19.24 3.74 -4.55
CA HIS A 63 18.31 4.81 -4.93
C HIS A 63 17.31 5.11 -3.82
N VAL A 64 17.03 6.41 -3.64
CA VAL A 64 16.00 6.85 -2.69
C VAL A 64 14.64 6.77 -3.37
N ASP A 65 13.93 5.68 -3.14
CA ASP A 65 12.59 5.39 -3.64
C ASP A 65 11.49 5.81 -2.67
N CYS A 66 11.76 5.86 -1.37
CA CYS A 66 10.81 6.33 -0.37
C CYS A 66 10.44 7.82 -0.55
N GLY A 67 11.33 8.64 -1.10
CA GLY A 67 11.10 10.03 -1.47
C GLY A 67 12.23 10.96 -1.05
N ILE A 68 12.29 12.18 -1.60
CA ILE A 68 13.36 13.15 -1.25
C ILE A 68 13.36 13.55 0.24
N ASP A 69 12.20 13.45 0.89
CA ASP A 69 11.97 13.73 2.30
C ASP A 69 12.08 12.49 3.20
N ASP A 70 12.15 11.29 2.62
CA ASP A 70 12.30 10.02 3.35
C ASP A 70 13.22 9.07 2.59
N ASN A 71 14.44 8.87 3.09
CA ASN A 71 15.43 7.92 2.57
C ASN A 71 15.54 6.67 3.43
N SER A 72 14.44 6.30 4.08
CA SER A 72 14.38 5.20 5.06
C SER A 72 14.69 3.83 4.45
N ASP A 73 14.46 3.68 3.15
CA ASP A 73 14.85 2.54 2.32
C ASP A 73 16.36 2.39 2.16
N GLU A 74 17.09 3.49 2.02
CA GLU A 74 18.54 3.50 1.79
C GLU A 74 19.37 3.69 3.07
N THR A 75 18.78 4.24 4.13
CA THR A 75 19.50 4.59 5.37
C THR A 75 19.58 3.43 6.36
N SER A 76 18.78 2.37 6.19
CA SER A 76 18.75 1.19 7.08
C SER A 76 19.07 -0.09 6.31
N CYS A 77 20.22 -0.07 5.65
CA CYS A 77 21.01 -1.25 5.32
C CYS A 77 22.19 -1.39 6.30
#